data_AF-A0A9E2YSP9-F1
#
_entry.id   AF-A0A9E2YSP9-F1
#
_cell.length_a   1.000
_cell.length_b   1.000
_cell.length_c   1.000
_cell.angle_alpha   90.00
_cell.angle_beta   90.00
_cell.angle_gamma   90.00
#
_symmetry.space_group_name_H-M   'P 1'
#
loop_
_entity.id
_entity.type
_entity.pdbx_description
1 polymer ?
#
loop_
_entity_poly.entity_id
_entity_poly.type
_entity_poly.pdbx_seq_one_letter_code
_entity_poly.pdbx_strand_id
1 'polypeptide(L)'
;GGFGGGGGASGTVRSLLSGSHGGNGGFGGGSGFGIGTDIDEHGEPGNKAPFGGSGNGSCCGGGGGALGAAIFNEGGTVFVRNSTFTNNDADRGEGGVNDAGTDRANRGADAGAAIFSLNGLLDIENTTISGNFVTGSDNQAGGGVVVMAFPLVRNVPAKASLILTNTILSRNGSNDCLLVSTSDPTGGNNVGTIDANGSGNLILNNNGCPGVAVSADPQLAPLALDPRSTIGTPTMALPSGSPAIDAGDDSRFLARDQRGVPRPRGPHSDIGAFEFVPVSADLTLTSQTSAAQIVAGDSFTYTVRLTNAGPNDAKDVVFSDLAPAGVTFSSCSSTAGACTVSGGGASLNLATLVDGATVTITIQATLSASVADGTSLANTPSVTSSTFDPNTSNNSGAAGSTSITVENKSDLTVTTASSLDVVNFGGTLAYTVTVTNLGPFEASAVTLVDPVPAQAIFLSMNSGGASCTTPAPAMGGTVTCSFGSMASGASATVSFTVRVSIPPVPASITNTAVVSSPNFDPNPANNSASVKTLVFGNKRL
;
A
#
# COMPACT_ATOMS: atom_id res chain seq x y z
N GLY A 1 10.40 12.38 15.34
CA GLY A 1 10.57 13.11 14.08
C GLY A 1 11.11 14.48 14.42
N GLY A 2 12.27 14.87 13.89
CA GLY A 2 12.93 16.12 14.27
C GLY A 2 12.23 17.35 13.67
N PHE A 3 11.80 18.27 14.53
CA PHE A 3 11.49 19.64 14.13
C PHE A 3 12.74 20.48 14.41
N GLY A 4 13.49 20.81 13.35
CA GLY A 4 14.66 21.70 13.43
C GLY A 4 14.22 23.16 13.56
N GLY A 5 14.76 23.88 14.54
CA GLY A 5 14.57 25.32 14.70
C GLY A 5 15.33 26.11 13.64
N GLY A 6 14.65 26.98 12.91
CA GLY A 6 15.26 27.85 11.90
C GLY A 6 16.29 28.80 12.50
N GLY A 7 17.46 28.89 11.86
CA GLY A 7 18.54 29.81 12.24
C GLY A 7 18.26 31.27 11.88
N GLY A 8 18.83 32.20 12.66
CA GLY A 8 18.82 33.63 12.36
C GLY A 8 19.76 33.99 11.21
N ALA A 9 19.32 34.82 10.26
CA ALA A 9 20.13 35.27 9.14
C ALA A 9 21.17 36.33 9.56
N SER A 10 22.40 36.22 9.06
CA SER A 10 23.39 37.31 9.00
C SER A 10 23.22 38.07 7.68
N GLY A 11 23.17 39.40 7.73
CA GLY A 11 23.10 40.26 6.54
C GLY A 11 24.40 41.03 6.33
N THR A 12 25.21 40.65 5.34
CA THR A 12 26.31 41.48 4.81
C THR A 12 25.76 42.66 4.00
N VAL A 13 26.23 43.88 4.29
CA VAL A 13 25.90 45.07 3.48
C VAL A 13 26.71 45.07 2.17
N ARG A 14 26.04 44.95 1.02
CA ARG A 14 26.39 45.68 -0.22
C ARG A 14 25.13 46.07 -0.98
N SER A 15 24.75 47.33 -0.79
CA SER A 15 24.02 48.24 -1.68
C SER A 15 22.80 47.75 -2.48
N LEU A 16 21.74 48.56 -2.32
CA LEU A 16 20.69 48.94 -3.27
C LEU A 16 19.51 47.98 -3.47
N LEU A 17 18.42 48.39 -2.81
CA LEU A 17 17.01 48.21 -3.15
C LEU A 17 16.34 46.89 -2.74
N SER A 18 15.18 47.08 -2.09
CA SER A 18 14.06 46.18 -1.86
C SER A 18 14.11 45.19 -0.68
N GLY A 19 13.25 45.48 0.30
CA GLY A 19 12.35 44.56 0.99
C GLY A 19 12.95 43.33 1.67
N SER A 20 13.03 43.36 3.00
CA SER A 20 13.07 42.14 3.81
C SER A 20 12.39 42.38 5.15
N HIS A 21 11.17 41.87 5.30
CA HIS A 21 10.49 41.80 6.60
C HIS A 21 11.05 40.58 7.34
N GLY A 22 11.69 40.78 8.50
CA GLY A 22 11.97 39.70 9.44
C GLY A 22 10.64 39.18 10.00
N GLY A 23 10.37 37.89 9.85
CA GLY A 23 9.08 37.30 10.22
C GLY A 23 8.81 37.32 11.72
N ASN A 24 7.54 37.46 12.11
CA ASN A 24 7.06 37.09 13.43
C ASN A 24 7.25 35.58 13.60
N GLY A 25 8.32 35.19 14.31
CA GLY A 25 8.58 33.80 14.64
C GLY A 25 7.51 33.26 15.58
N GLY A 26 6.87 32.15 15.19
CA GLY A 26 6.15 31.28 16.12
C GLY A 26 7.11 30.65 17.14
N PHE A 27 6.61 29.72 17.97
CA PHE A 27 7.39 29.03 19.00
C PHE A 27 8.78 28.61 18.49
N GLY A 28 9.83 29.32 18.96
CA GLY A 28 11.22 29.06 18.60
C GLY A 28 11.86 29.98 17.55
N GLY A 29 11.17 30.98 16.99
CA GLY A 29 11.82 31.96 16.10
C GLY A 29 12.53 33.07 16.87
N GLY A 30 13.83 33.25 16.64
CA GLY A 30 14.57 34.43 17.08
C GLY A 30 14.07 35.68 16.36
N SER A 31 13.93 36.80 17.08
CA SER A 31 13.58 38.09 16.48
C SER A 31 14.73 38.63 15.63
N GLY A 32 14.45 38.93 14.36
CA GLY A 32 15.38 39.63 13.47
C GLY A 32 15.28 41.14 13.65
N PHE A 33 16.42 41.82 13.80
CA PHE A 33 16.51 43.28 13.77
C PHE A 33 16.51 43.76 12.31
N GLY A 34 15.65 44.73 11.97
CA GLY A 34 15.63 45.39 10.67
C GLY A 34 16.67 46.51 10.60
N ILE A 35 17.44 46.56 9.52
CA ILE A 35 18.44 47.61 9.28
C ILE A 35 17.74 48.89 8.82
N GLY A 36 17.64 49.88 9.72
CA GLY A 36 17.20 51.25 9.44
C GLY A 36 18.00 52.23 10.29
N THR A 37 18.42 53.35 9.70
CA THR A 37 19.37 54.32 10.28
C THR A 37 18.79 55.27 11.33
N ASP A 38 17.74 54.87 12.05
CA ASP A 38 17.26 55.65 13.21
C ASP A 38 17.57 54.88 14.49
N ILE A 39 18.53 55.44 15.23
CA ILE A 39 18.70 55.17 16.67
C ILE A 39 17.55 55.92 17.34
N ASP A 40 16.34 55.40 17.22
CA ASP A 40 15.25 55.77 18.12
C ASP A 40 15.37 54.90 19.38
N GLU A 41 15.44 55.57 20.53
CA GLU A 41 15.60 55.03 21.90
C GLU A 41 14.47 54.08 22.36
N HIS A 42 13.77 53.39 21.46
CA HIS A 42 12.62 52.53 21.79
C HIS A 42 12.62 51.13 21.12
N GLY A 43 13.74 50.70 20.53
CA GLY A 43 13.93 49.32 20.10
C GLY A 43 14.26 48.38 21.25
N GLU A 44 13.28 48.09 22.12
CA GLU A 44 13.42 47.06 23.17
C GLU A 44 13.90 45.74 22.54
N PRO A 45 14.99 45.11 23.05
CA PRO A 45 15.42 43.80 22.58
C PRO A 45 14.22 42.85 22.72
N GLY A 46 13.82 42.21 21.60
CA GLY A 46 12.58 41.44 21.51
C GLY A 46 12.36 40.57 22.73
N ASN A 47 11.48 41.04 23.62
CA ASN A 47 11.30 40.44 24.92
C ASN A 47 10.41 39.20 24.72
N LYS A 48 10.94 38.04 25.12
CA LYS A 48 10.19 36.86 25.59
C LYS A 48 9.50 35.96 24.55
N ALA A 49 10.26 35.33 23.65
CA ALA A 49 9.93 33.95 23.29
C ALA A 49 10.54 33.03 24.36
N PRO A 50 9.79 32.11 24.99
CA PRO A 50 10.25 31.36 26.17
C PRO A 50 11.50 30.49 25.93
N PHE A 51 11.83 30.21 24.66
CA PHE A 51 13.04 29.48 24.27
C PHE A 51 13.88 30.15 23.18
N GLY A 52 13.60 31.41 22.83
CA GLY A 52 14.41 32.15 21.85
C GLY A 52 15.62 32.80 22.53
N GLY A 53 16.78 32.78 21.87
CA GLY A 53 17.93 33.54 22.32
C GLY A 53 17.67 35.04 22.23
N SER A 54 18.18 35.82 23.18
CA SER A 54 18.14 37.29 23.09
C SER A 54 19.23 37.81 22.15
N GLY A 55 18.86 38.76 21.29
CA GLY A 55 19.85 39.54 20.55
C GLY A 55 20.66 40.43 21.48
N ASN A 56 21.93 40.72 21.15
CA ASN A 56 22.82 41.56 21.97
C ASN A 56 22.64 43.07 21.71
N GLY A 57 21.48 43.50 21.18
CA GLY A 57 21.15 44.90 20.91
C GLY A 57 21.98 45.63 19.84
N SER A 58 23.12 45.09 19.39
CA SER A 58 24.07 45.81 18.54
C SER A 58 24.21 45.28 17.10
N CYS A 59 23.96 43.99 16.84
CA CYS A 59 24.22 43.42 15.50
C CYS A 59 23.60 42.06 15.17
N CYS A 60 23.23 41.23 16.15
CA CYS A 60 22.90 39.82 15.91
C CYS A 60 21.55 39.41 16.51
N GLY A 61 20.74 38.69 15.72
CA GLY A 61 19.53 38.00 16.20
C GLY A 61 19.89 36.74 16.99
N GLY A 62 19.09 36.42 18.02
CA GLY A 62 19.30 35.23 18.84
C GLY A 62 18.94 33.92 18.13
N GLY A 63 19.48 32.81 18.62
CA GLY A 63 19.23 31.47 18.07
C GLY A 63 17.84 30.94 18.41
N GLY A 64 17.28 30.07 17.55
CA GLY A 64 16.03 29.37 17.81
C GLY A 64 16.19 28.24 18.84
N GLY A 65 15.16 27.97 19.64
CA GLY A 65 15.18 26.89 20.63
C GLY A 65 15.07 25.50 20.00
N ALA A 66 15.76 24.51 20.56
CA ALA A 66 15.60 23.11 20.19
C ALA A 66 14.38 22.50 20.91
N LEU A 67 13.32 22.24 20.15
CA LEU A 67 12.07 21.63 20.61
C LEU A 67 11.81 20.27 19.93
N GLY A 68 12.83 19.44 19.76
CA GLY A 68 12.68 18.16 19.09
C GLY A 68 12.06 17.13 20.02
N ALA A 69 10.73 17.08 20.11
CA ALA A 69 10.01 16.06 20.88
C ALA A 69 9.29 15.07 19.96
N ALA A 70 9.14 13.82 20.40
CA ALA A 70 8.24 12.84 19.77
C ALA A 70 6.76 13.22 19.94
N ILE A 71 6.43 13.96 21.01
CA ILE A 71 5.08 14.46 21.31
C ILE A 71 5.14 15.95 21.67
N PHE A 72 4.30 16.76 21.03
CA PHE A 72 4.07 18.17 21.34
C PHE A 72 2.60 18.39 21.72
N ASN A 73 2.34 19.01 22.87
CA ASN A 73 1.01 19.37 23.35
C ASN A 73 0.91 20.88 23.63
N GLU A 74 -0.20 21.51 23.25
CA GLU A 74 -0.51 22.91 23.54
C GLU A 74 -1.98 23.05 23.96
N GLY A 75 -2.23 23.48 25.20
CA GLY A 75 -3.57 23.71 25.74
C GLY A 75 -4.42 22.45 25.99
N GLY A 76 -3.99 21.30 25.48
CA GLY A 76 -4.74 20.04 25.48
C GLY A 76 -4.41 19.11 26.64
N THR A 77 -5.11 17.98 26.67
CA THR A 77 -4.82 16.86 27.58
C THR A 77 -4.23 15.70 26.79
N VAL A 78 -3.07 15.20 27.21
CA VAL A 78 -2.39 14.07 26.61
C VAL A 78 -2.16 12.96 27.64
N PHE A 79 -2.55 11.75 27.27
CA PHE A 79 -2.33 10.53 28.05
C PHE A 79 -1.30 9.64 27.35
N VAL A 80 -0.21 9.32 28.04
CA VAL A 80 0.83 8.41 27.57
C VAL A 80 0.83 7.20 28.47
N ARG A 81 0.29 6.09 27.98
CA ARG A 81 0.23 4.84 28.72
C ARG A 81 1.09 3.82 28.03
N ASN A 82 1.74 3.01 28.84
CA ASN A 82 2.40 1.81 28.41
C ASN A 82 3.36 1.95 27.21
N SER A 83 4.25 2.94 27.27
CA SER A 83 5.06 3.34 26.11
C SER A 83 6.57 3.31 26.40
N THR A 84 7.40 3.37 25.37
CA THR A 84 8.85 3.53 25.49
C THR A 84 9.36 4.56 24.48
N PHE A 85 10.08 5.58 24.97
CA PHE A 85 10.69 6.65 24.17
C PHE A 85 12.19 6.65 24.41
N THR A 86 12.97 6.21 23.44
CA THR A 86 14.43 6.16 23.60
C THR A 86 15.17 6.77 22.43
N ASN A 87 16.35 7.34 22.71
CA ASN A 87 17.30 7.80 21.71
C ASN A 87 16.73 8.83 20.69
N ASN A 88 15.80 9.67 21.12
CA ASN A 88 15.38 10.83 20.34
C ASN A 88 16.42 11.94 20.49
N ASP A 89 16.79 12.59 19.38
CA ASP A 89 17.78 13.66 19.34
C ASP A 89 17.18 14.91 18.69
N ALA A 90 17.57 16.08 19.18
CA ALA A 90 17.20 17.39 18.67
C ALA A 90 18.45 18.27 18.58
N ASP A 91 18.57 19.09 17.54
CA ASP A 91 19.72 19.98 17.37
C ASP A 91 19.35 21.43 17.68
N ARG A 92 20.24 22.13 18.39
CA ARG A 92 20.05 23.52 18.87
C ARG A 92 20.29 24.53 17.75
N GLY A 93 19.43 25.55 17.70
CA GLY A 93 19.65 26.72 16.83
C GLY A 93 20.79 27.60 17.35
N GLU A 94 21.81 27.81 16.53
CA GLU A 94 22.93 28.72 16.80
C GLU A 94 22.48 30.19 16.84
N GLY A 95 23.07 30.97 17.75
CA GLY A 95 22.90 32.43 17.78
C GLY A 95 23.71 33.12 16.68
N GLY A 96 23.20 34.24 16.16
CA GLY A 96 23.94 35.03 15.17
C GLY A 96 25.26 35.56 15.75
N VAL A 97 26.28 35.62 14.89
CA VAL A 97 27.58 36.27 15.18
C VAL A 97 27.81 37.43 14.22
N ASN A 98 28.51 38.47 14.67
CA ASN A 98 28.92 39.55 13.78
C ASN A 98 30.06 39.08 12.85
N ASP A 99 30.32 39.81 11.76
CA ASP A 99 31.35 39.44 10.77
C ASP A 99 32.77 39.33 11.36
N ALA A 100 33.00 39.95 12.53
CA ALA A 100 34.26 39.90 13.27
C ALA A 100 34.35 38.73 14.29
N GLY A 101 33.25 38.03 14.56
CA GLY A 101 33.15 36.94 15.56
C GLY A 101 33.28 37.36 17.02
N THR A 102 33.33 38.68 17.30
CA THR A 102 33.59 39.26 18.63
C THR A 102 32.33 39.49 19.45
N ASP A 103 31.20 39.75 18.79
CA ASP A 103 29.88 39.88 19.43
C ASP A 103 28.99 38.71 19.01
N ARG A 104 28.45 38.01 20.00
CA ARG A 104 27.58 36.85 19.80
C ARG A 104 26.23 37.10 20.45
N ALA A 105 25.15 36.85 19.72
CA ALA A 105 23.83 36.77 20.34
C ALA A 105 23.72 35.48 21.16
N ASN A 106 22.76 35.46 22.09
CA ASN A 106 22.50 34.27 22.88
C ASN A 106 21.91 33.16 22.00
N ARG A 107 22.30 31.92 22.28
CA ARG A 107 21.72 30.71 21.67
C ARG A 107 20.28 30.52 22.18
N GLY A 108 19.45 29.79 21.44
CA GLY A 108 18.10 29.43 21.89
C GLY A 108 18.12 28.47 23.08
N ALA A 109 17.03 28.31 23.81
CA ALA A 109 16.98 27.37 24.94
C ALA A 109 16.68 25.93 24.48
N ASP A 110 17.16 24.94 25.25
CA ASP A 110 17.08 23.51 24.92
C ASP A 110 16.01 22.83 25.76
N ALA A 111 14.84 22.60 25.17
CA ALA A 111 13.65 22.37 25.98
C ALA A 111 12.92 21.06 25.74
N GLY A 112 13.45 20.10 24.97
CA GLY A 112 12.85 18.78 24.94
C GLY A 112 13.41 17.88 23.87
N ALA A 113 13.60 16.61 24.22
CA ALA A 113 14.05 15.56 23.31
C ALA A 113 12.98 14.46 23.10
N ALA A 114 12.07 14.22 24.06
CA ALA A 114 11.03 13.18 23.92
C ALA A 114 9.59 13.70 24.02
N ILE A 115 9.21 14.46 25.06
CA ILE A 115 7.84 14.98 25.21
C ILE A 115 7.87 16.44 25.65
N PHE A 116 7.10 17.29 24.98
CA PHE A 116 6.92 18.70 25.32
C PHE A 116 5.42 19.03 25.47
N SER A 117 5.03 19.70 26.55
CA SER A 117 3.64 20.11 26.82
C SER A 117 3.54 21.53 27.34
N LEU A 118 2.69 22.35 26.73
CA LEU A 118 2.46 23.76 27.07
C LEU A 118 1.01 23.97 27.50
N ASN A 119 0.78 24.63 28.65
CA ASN A 119 -0.53 25.09 29.12
C ASN A 119 -1.62 24.00 29.15
N GLY A 120 -1.24 22.75 29.39
CA GLY A 120 -2.12 21.58 29.29
C GLY A 120 -1.84 20.53 30.34
N LEU A 121 -2.59 19.44 30.31
CA LEU A 121 -2.40 18.28 31.17
C LEU A 121 -1.61 17.21 30.43
N LEU A 122 -0.51 16.77 31.03
CA LEU A 122 0.25 15.60 30.59
C LEU A 122 0.21 14.53 31.67
N ASP A 123 -0.33 13.37 31.35
CA ASP A 123 -0.44 12.23 32.27
C ASP A 123 0.24 11.00 31.66
N ILE A 124 1.33 10.56 32.28
CA ILE A 124 2.18 9.46 31.83
C ILE A 124 2.12 8.33 32.84
N GLU A 125 1.91 7.11 32.35
CA GLU A 125 1.90 5.91 33.17
C GLU A 125 2.59 4.72 32.51
N ASN A 126 3.28 3.92 33.33
CA ASN A 126 3.95 2.68 32.96
C ASN A 126 4.88 2.84 31.74
N THR A 127 5.60 3.96 31.68
CA THR A 127 6.35 4.35 30.48
C THR A 127 7.84 4.49 30.78
N THR A 128 8.70 4.21 29.80
CA THR A 128 10.15 4.44 29.91
C THR A 128 10.60 5.50 28.91
N ILE A 129 11.33 6.50 29.37
CA ILE A 129 11.87 7.59 28.56
C ILE A 129 13.36 7.68 28.87
N SER A 130 14.21 7.26 27.94
CA SER A 130 15.64 7.15 28.23
C SER A 130 16.55 7.48 27.04
N GLY A 131 17.67 8.15 27.30
CA GLY A 131 18.67 8.42 26.27
C GLY A 131 18.23 9.47 25.24
N ASN A 132 17.28 10.34 25.57
CA ASN A 132 16.83 11.39 24.66
C ASN A 132 17.65 12.67 24.87
N PHE A 133 18.29 13.22 23.83
CA PHE A 133 19.27 14.30 23.95
C PHE A 133 18.92 15.53 23.10
N VAL A 134 19.53 16.66 23.47
CA VAL A 134 19.61 17.84 22.61
C VAL A 134 21.09 18.15 22.39
N THR A 135 21.53 18.16 21.14
CA THR A 135 22.92 18.41 20.72
C THR A 135 23.17 19.92 20.47
N GLY A 136 24.43 20.37 20.57
CA GLY A 136 24.82 21.77 20.31
C GLY A 136 24.78 22.73 21.52
N SER A 137 24.58 22.24 22.73
CA SER A 137 24.59 23.04 23.96
C SER A 137 25.93 22.98 24.70
N ASP A 138 26.36 24.14 25.21
CA ASP A 138 27.52 24.32 26.07
C ASP A 138 27.38 23.65 27.45
N ASN A 139 26.18 23.18 27.81
CA ASN A 139 25.87 22.52 29.09
C ASN A 139 24.81 21.38 29.00
N GLN A 140 24.68 20.67 27.87
CA GLN A 140 23.74 19.55 27.69
C GLN A 140 22.27 19.87 28.11
N ALA A 141 21.78 21.10 27.95
CA ALA A 141 20.41 21.39 28.34
C ALA A 141 19.42 20.59 27.47
N GLY A 142 18.37 20.06 28.09
CA GLY A 142 17.43 19.14 27.48
C GLY A 142 16.64 18.39 28.54
N GLY A 143 15.37 18.12 28.25
CA GLY A 143 14.45 17.39 29.09
C GLY A 143 13.87 16.17 28.36
N GLY A 144 13.85 15.00 29.02
CA GLY A 144 13.07 13.86 28.52
C GLY A 144 11.60 14.22 28.45
N VAL A 145 11.07 14.74 29.55
CA VAL A 145 9.71 15.31 29.62
C VAL A 145 9.78 16.78 30.01
N VAL A 146 9.19 17.66 29.22
CA VAL A 146 9.14 19.09 29.50
C VAL A 146 7.71 19.60 29.54
N VAL A 147 7.35 20.28 30.64
CA VAL A 147 6.03 20.87 30.83
C VAL A 147 6.15 22.35 31.17
N MET A 148 5.38 23.20 30.48
CA MET A 148 5.41 24.64 30.66
C MET A 148 4.02 25.21 30.95
N ALA A 149 3.97 26.20 31.86
CA ALA A 149 2.83 27.09 32.03
C ALA A 149 3.24 28.53 31.69
N PHE A 150 2.71 29.05 30.58
CA PHE A 150 3.04 30.34 30.00
C PHE A 150 1.77 31.18 29.73
N PRO A 151 1.53 32.29 30.46
CA PRO A 151 0.40 33.18 30.20
C PRO A 151 0.53 33.87 28.82
N LEU A 152 -0.28 33.46 27.84
CA LEU A 152 -0.27 34.03 26.48
C LEU A 152 -1.14 35.30 26.34
N VAL A 153 -2.00 35.59 27.33
CA VAL A 153 -2.95 36.71 27.30
C VAL A 153 -2.85 37.50 28.61
N ARG A 154 -2.79 38.84 28.50
CA ARG A 154 -2.73 39.74 29.66
C ARG A 154 -3.85 39.44 30.64
N ASN A 155 -3.50 39.29 31.92
CA ASN A 155 -4.44 39.01 33.01
C ASN A 155 -5.22 37.68 32.91
N VAL A 156 -4.81 36.74 32.03
CA VAL A 156 -5.33 35.37 32.03
C VAL A 156 -4.27 34.43 32.62
N PRO A 157 -4.55 33.73 33.74
CA PRO A 157 -3.59 32.79 34.30
C PRO A 157 -3.43 31.58 33.38
N ALA A 158 -2.19 31.12 33.19
CA ALA A 158 -1.90 29.86 32.53
C ALA A 158 -1.75 28.74 33.55
N LYS A 159 -2.29 27.56 33.21
CA LYS A 159 -2.16 26.36 34.04
C LYS A 159 -1.61 25.21 33.20
N ALA A 160 -0.68 24.46 33.76
CA ALA A 160 -0.29 23.17 33.23
C ALA A 160 -0.26 22.14 34.36
N SER A 161 -0.38 20.87 34.00
CA SER A 161 -0.33 19.77 34.96
C SER A 161 0.51 18.64 34.43
N LEU A 162 1.32 18.03 35.30
CA LEU A 162 2.09 16.83 35.01
C LEU A 162 1.71 15.75 36.01
N ILE A 163 1.30 14.58 35.53
CA ILE A 163 1.10 13.39 36.34
C ILE A 163 2.05 12.32 35.81
N LEU A 164 2.96 11.84 36.65
CA LEU A 164 3.84 10.70 36.34
C LEU A 164 3.51 9.53 37.27
N THR A 165 3.16 8.38 36.71
CA THR A 165 2.89 7.16 37.47
C THR A 165 3.73 6.02 36.94
N ASN A 166 4.45 5.27 37.78
CA ASN A 166 5.20 4.08 37.34
C ASN A 166 6.12 4.34 36.12
N THR A 167 6.77 5.50 36.07
CA THR A 167 7.53 5.95 34.88
C THR A 167 9.03 5.96 35.17
N ILE A 168 9.82 5.50 34.20
CA ILE A 168 11.29 5.55 34.24
C ILE A 168 11.76 6.69 33.34
N LEU A 169 12.44 7.68 33.89
CA LEU A 169 13.12 8.75 33.16
C LEU A 169 14.63 8.70 33.48
N SER A 170 15.48 8.46 32.48
CA SER A 170 16.91 8.34 32.71
C SER A 170 17.76 8.79 31.51
N ARG A 171 18.88 9.46 31.77
CA ARG A 171 19.84 9.87 30.73
C ARG A 171 19.21 10.74 29.62
N ASN A 172 18.25 11.59 29.94
CA ASN A 172 17.64 12.49 28.96
C ASN A 172 18.24 13.90 28.99
N GLY A 173 19.51 14.04 28.61
CA GLY A 173 20.24 15.31 28.71
C GLY A 173 20.52 15.73 30.16
N SER A 174 20.61 17.05 30.41
CA SER A 174 20.93 17.62 31.73
C SER A 174 19.78 17.57 32.73
N ASN A 175 18.54 17.33 32.33
CA ASN A 175 17.42 17.10 33.25
C ASN A 175 16.53 15.99 32.68
N ASP A 176 16.19 14.96 33.45
CA ASP A 176 15.30 13.91 32.92
C ASP A 176 13.86 14.40 32.71
N CYS A 177 13.50 15.41 33.49
CA CYS A 177 12.23 16.10 33.43
C CYS A 177 12.46 17.58 33.76
N LEU A 178 11.75 18.48 33.08
CA LEU A 178 11.87 19.94 33.26
C LEU A 178 10.49 20.62 33.31
N LEU A 179 10.20 21.34 34.40
CA LEU A 179 9.01 22.18 34.57
C LEU A 179 9.40 23.65 34.46
N VAL A 180 8.70 24.39 33.62
CA VAL A 180 8.97 25.82 33.37
C VAL A 180 7.73 26.65 33.61
N SER A 181 7.71 27.44 34.68
CA SER A 181 6.69 28.45 34.95
C SER A 181 7.25 29.83 34.62
N THR A 182 6.47 30.66 33.93
CA THR A 182 6.85 32.04 33.62
C THR A 182 5.79 33.05 34.06
N SER A 183 6.21 34.30 34.21
CA SER A 183 5.30 35.44 34.38
C SER A 183 4.79 35.96 33.03
N ASP A 184 3.65 36.64 33.07
CA ASP A 184 3.04 37.31 31.93
C ASP A 184 4.08 38.20 31.20
N PRO A 185 4.37 37.93 29.91
CA PRO A 185 5.34 38.70 29.17
C PRO A 185 4.94 40.18 29.02
N THR A 186 3.64 40.50 29.13
CA THR A 186 3.03 41.82 28.89
C THR A 186 2.94 42.73 30.12
N GLY A 187 3.54 42.33 31.25
CA GLY A 187 3.66 43.16 32.46
C GLY A 187 2.51 43.02 33.48
N GLY A 188 1.69 41.97 33.38
CA GLY A 188 0.68 41.61 34.39
C GLY A 188 1.26 40.80 35.56
N ASN A 189 0.52 40.73 36.68
CA ASN A 189 0.93 40.01 37.90
C ASN A 189 0.64 38.49 37.85
N ASN A 190 0.18 37.97 36.71
CA ASN A 190 -0.16 36.55 36.58
C ASN A 190 1.09 35.72 36.34
N VAL A 191 1.23 34.65 37.13
CA VAL A 191 2.28 33.64 37.01
C VAL A 191 1.64 32.36 36.50
N GLY A 192 2.27 31.69 35.54
CA GLY A 192 1.85 30.36 35.11
C GLY A 192 2.00 29.38 36.26
N THR A 193 0.98 28.57 36.55
CA THR A 193 1.06 27.58 37.64
C THR A 193 1.20 26.19 37.04
N ILE A 194 2.17 25.41 37.53
CA ILE A 194 2.31 24.01 37.18
C ILE A 194 1.98 23.16 38.41
N ASP A 195 0.96 22.31 38.26
CA ASP A 195 0.63 21.29 39.24
C ASP A 195 1.28 19.97 38.82
N ALA A 196 2.41 19.63 39.42
CA ALA A 196 3.11 18.37 39.18
C ALA A 196 2.87 17.38 40.33
N ASN A 197 2.49 16.16 39.99
CA ASN A 197 2.28 15.07 40.92
C ASN A 197 2.83 13.77 40.32
N GLY A 198 3.15 12.80 41.16
CA GLY A 198 3.47 11.48 40.68
C GLY A 198 3.74 10.47 41.77
N SER A 199 3.74 9.20 41.38
CA SER A 199 4.00 8.08 42.28
C SER A 199 4.69 6.93 41.54
N GLY A 200 5.60 6.20 42.22
CA GLY A 200 6.26 5.04 41.63
C GLY A 200 7.22 5.38 40.49
N ASN A 201 7.83 6.57 40.45
CA ASN A 201 8.71 6.95 39.35
C ASN A 201 10.19 6.74 39.69
N LEU A 202 10.98 6.31 38.70
CA LEU A 202 12.43 6.32 38.73
C LEU A 202 12.94 7.45 37.84
N ILE A 203 13.50 8.51 38.43
CA ILE A 203 14.01 9.68 37.69
C ILE A 203 15.47 9.88 38.09
N LEU A 204 16.40 9.69 37.15
CA LEU A 204 17.85 9.75 37.43
C LEU A 204 18.29 11.18 37.82
N ASN A 205 17.75 12.20 37.15
CA ASN A 205 17.97 13.60 37.47
C ASN A 205 16.63 14.37 37.52
N ASN A 206 16.07 14.48 38.73
CA ASN A 206 14.79 15.13 38.99
C ASN A 206 14.91 16.64 39.35
N ASN A 207 16.08 17.26 39.17
CA ASN A 207 16.28 18.65 39.57
C ASN A 207 15.35 19.63 38.82
N GLY A 208 14.83 19.23 37.66
CA GLY A 208 13.88 20.02 36.87
C GLY A 208 12.40 19.74 37.14
N CYS A 209 12.00 18.73 37.91
CA CYS A 209 10.58 18.39 38.17
C CYS A 209 10.21 18.30 39.66
N PRO A 210 10.25 19.43 40.38
CA PRO A 210 9.83 19.48 41.78
C PRO A 210 8.35 19.09 41.94
N GLY A 211 8.03 18.27 42.94
CA GLY A 211 6.66 17.81 43.22
C GLY A 211 6.31 16.44 42.65
N VAL A 212 7.11 15.90 41.72
CA VAL A 212 7.02 14.49 41.33
C VAL A 212 7.80 13.64 42.33
N ALA A 213 7.13 12.72 43.02
CA ALA A 213 7.79 11.85 43.98
C ALA A 213 8.75 10.89 43.28
N VAL A 214 10.02 10.93 43.68
CA VAL A 214 11.05 9.92 43.34
C VAL A 214 11.05 8.89 44.47
N SER A 215 10.10 7.96 44.44
CA SER A 215 10.06 6.86 45.39
C SER A 215 10.94 5.74 44.84
N ALA A 216 12.04 5.44 45.53
CA ALA A 216 13.04 4.43 45.17
C ALA A 216 12.41 3.14 44.62
N ASP A 217 12.97 2.68 43.49
CA ASP A 217 12.60 1.50 42.69
C ASP A 217 11.09 1.40 42.45
N PRO A 218 10.58 1.63 41.23
CA PRO A 218 9.19 1.30 40.99
C PRO A 218 9.07 -0.17 41.39
N GLN A 219 8.24 -0.50 42.37
CA GLN A 219 7.86 -1.88 42.59
C GLN A 219 7.06 -2.24 41.38
N LEU A 220 7.82 -2.69 40.42
CA LEU A 220 7.45 -2.98 39.10
C LEU A 220 6.57 -4.23 39.26
N ALA A 221 5.27 -3.95 39.32
CA ALA A 221 4.25 -4.94 39.59
C ALA A 221 4.20 -5.93 38.43
N PRO A 222 3.80 -7.19 38.66
CA PRO A 222 3.39 -8.05 37.57
C PRO A 222 2.39 -7.30 36.70
N LEU A 223 2.69 -7.23 35.40
CA LEU A 223 1.86 -6.71 34.31
C LEU A 223 0.37 -6.60 34.72
N ALA A 224 -0.11 -5.40 35.01
CA ALA A 224 -1.52 -5.17 35.34
C ALA A 224 -2.30 -4.92 34.04
N LEU A 225 -3.29 -5.78 33.77
CA LEU A 225 -4.23 -5.58 32.67
C LEU A 225 -5.06 -4.31 32.93
N ASP A 226 -5.15 -3.41 31.95
CA ASP A 226 -6.12 -2.31 31.98
C ASP A 226 -7.54 -2.90 32.09
N PRO A 227 -8.29 -2.65 33.17
CA PRO A 227 -9.61 -3.25 33.37
C PRO A 227 -10.69 -2.73 32.41
N ARG A 228 -10.38 -1.73 31.56
CA ARG A 228 -11.24 -1.27 30.45
C ARG A 228 -10.83 -1.85 29.10
N SER A 229 -9.72 -2.58 29.04
CA SER A 229 -9.25 -3.27 27.85
C SER A 229 -9.47 -4.78 28.01
N THR A 230 -10.30 -5.37 27.16
CA THR A 230 -10.46 -6.83 27.12
C THR A 230 -9.26 -7.56 26.50
N ILE A 231 -8.22 -6.82 26.07
CA ILE A 231 -7.03 -7.34 25.36
C ILE A 231 -5.76 -6.61 25.85
N GLY A 232 -5.67 -6.37 27.17
CA GLY A 232 -4.68 -5.48 27.79
C GLY A 232 -3.25 -5.56 27.23
N THR A 233 -2.69 -4.39 26.87
CA THR A 233 -1.26 -4.16 26.74
C THR A 233 -0.65 -3.94 28.12
N PRO A 234 0.35 -4.72 28.52
CA PRO A 234 1.10 -4.41 29.72
C PRO A 234 2.50 -3.86 29.41
N THR A 235 2.89 -2.83 30.13
CA THR A 235 4.29 -2.40 30.31
C THR A 235 4.48 -2.01 31.76
N MET A 236 5.66 -1.57 32.19
CA MET A 236 6.83 -2.43 32.33
C MET A 236 7.05 -2.64 33.81
N ALA A 237 7.74 -3.73 34.14
CA ALA A 237 8.16 -4.04 35.48
C ALA A 237 9.51 -4.79 35.63
N LEU A 238 10.55 -4.14 36.18
CA LEU A 238 11.82 -4.66 36.70
C LEU A 238 11.82 -4.92 38.23
N PRO A 239 11.93 -6.16 38.72
CA PRO A 239 11.98 -6.48 40.15
C PRO A 239 13.30 -6.10 40.86
N SER A 240 13.31 -6.12 42.20
CA SER A 240 14.50 -5.84 43.02
C SER A 240 15.68 -6.77 42.69
N GLY A 241 16.82 -6.21 42.29
CA GLY A 241 17.93 -6.93 41.65
C GLY A 241 18.12 -6.56 40.17
N SER A 242 17.26 -5.68 39.65
CA SER A 242 17.38 -5.07 38.32
C SER A 242 18.69 -4.30 38.12
N PRO A 243 19.46 -4.56 37.06
CA PRO A 243 20.69 -3.84 36.72
C PRO A 243 20.47 -2.39 36.27
N ALA A 244 19.23 -1.91 36.23
CA ALA A 244 18.91 -0.50 36.06
C ALA A 244 19.09 0.30 37.38
N ILE A 245 19.36 -0.36 38.51
CA ILE A 245 19.40 0.24 39.87
C ILE A 245 20.81 0.64 40.35
N ASP A 246 21.92 0.24 39.73
CA ASP A 246 23.28 0.68 40.15
C ASP A 246 24.33 0.31 39.09
N ALA A 247 25.29 1.11 38.63
CA ALA A 247 25.77 2.42 39.05
C ALA A 247 26.48 3.08 37.85
N GLY A 248 26.31 4.40 37.71
CA GLY A 248 27.24 5.26 36.98
C GLY A 248 28.11 6.04 37.96
N ASP A 249 28.75 5.35 38.90
CA ASP A 249 30.06 5.77 39.44
C ASP A 249 31.13 5.03 38.63
N ASP A 250 32.06 5.79 38.07
CA ASP A 250 32.96 5.45 36.96
C ASP A 250 34.08 4.45 37.32
N SER A 251 33.92 3.64 38.38
CA SER A 251 35.05 2.90 38.96
C SER A 251 34.92 1.38 39.11
N ARG A 252 33.76 0.73 38.91
CA ARG A 252 33.62 -0.73 39.18
C ARG A 252 32.67 -1.49 38.24
N PHE A 253 33.24 -2.12 37.20
CA PHE A 253 32.51 -3.04 36.31
C PHE A 253 32.31 -4.43 36.93
N LEU A 254 31.09 -4.98 36.88
CA LEU A 254 30.83 -6.39 37.21
C LEU A 254 30.94 -7.30 35.97
N ALA A 255 31.71 -8.39 36.10
CA ALA A 255 32.14 -9.24 34.99
C ALA A 255 31.07 -10.18 34.40
N ARG A 256 29.88 -10.31 35.02
CA ARG A 256 28.79 -11.21 34.58
C ARG A 256 27.41 -10.55 34.74
N ASP A 257 26.44 -10.98 33.94
CA ASP A 257 25.04 -10.59 34.02
C ASP A 257 24.27 -11.36 35.12
N GLN A 258 23.00 -11.00 35.31
CA GLN A 258 22.12 -11.60 36.33
C GLN A 258 21.76 -13.08 36.10
N ARG A 259 22.17 -13.66 34.96
CA ARG A 259 22.08 -15.10 34.66
C ARG A 259 23.41 -15.82 34.88
N GLY A 260 24.47 -15.11 35.30
CA GLY A 260 25.82 -15.64 35.47
C GLY A 260 26.66 -15.65 34.19
N VAL A 261 26.20 -15.02 33.11
CA VAL A 261 26.88 -15.02 31.81
C VAL A 261 27.89 -13.86 31.74
N PRO A 262 29.15 -14.07 31.33
CA PRO A 262 30.14 -13.00 31.19
C PRO A 262 29.68 -11.89 30.24
N ARG A 263 29.84 -10.62 30.66
CA ARG A 263 29.50 -9.48 29.80
C ARG A 263 30.62 -9.22 28.78
N PRO A 264 30.29 -8.96 27.48
CA PRO A 264 31.27 -8.48 26.52
C PRO A 264 31.83 -7.13 26.98
N ARG A 265 33.14 -7.05 27.19
CA ARG A 265 33.83 -5.82 27.60
C ARG A 265 34.02 -4.93 26.37
N GLY A 266 33.08 -4.03 26.11
CA GLY A 266 33.18 -2.99 25.08
C GLY A 266 32.83 -1.61 25.65
N PRO A 267 33.35 -0.51 25.08
CA PRO A 267 33.13 0.86 25.57
C PRO A 267 31.70 1.38 25.37
N HIS A 268 30.83 0.62 24.70
CA HIS A 268 29.43 0.96 24.47
C HIS A 268 28.58 -0.31 24.57
N SER A 269 28.08 -0.63 25.75
CA SER A 269 27.07 -1.68 25.94
C SER A 269 25.74 -1.01 26.32
N ASP A 270 24.77 -1.22 25.45
CA ASP A 270 23.47 -0.53 25.39
C ASP A 270 22.58 -0.80 26.63
N ILE A 271 21.81 0.20 27.05
CA ILE A 271 20.81 0.08 28.12
C ILE A 271 19.50 -0.34 27.49
N GLY A 272 19.30 -1.66 27.43
CA GLY A 272 17.99 -2.32 27.44
C GLY A 272 16.89 -1.73 26.54
N ALA A 273 17.07 -1.78 25.22
CA ALA A 273 15.92 -1.93 24.32
C ALA A 273 15.61 -3.42 24.18
N PHE A 274 14.45 -3.87 24.64
CA PHE A 274 13.92 -5.18 24.27
C PHE A 274 13.10 -5.02 23.00
N GLU A 275 13.56 -5.61 21.90
CA GLU A 275 12.77 -5.83 20.70
C GLU A 275 11.81 -6.98 20.97
N PHE A 276 10.53 -6.66 21.20
CA PHE A 276 9.47 -7.66 21.23
C PHE A 276 9.22 -8.15 19.81
N VAL A 277 9.67 -9.37 19.51
CA VAL A 277 9.20 -10.10 18.34
C VAL A 277 7.94 -10.87 18.78
N PRO A 278 6.72 -10.43 18.40
CA PRO A 278 5.53 -11.24 18.65
C PRO A 278 5.74 -12.64 18.09
N VAL A 279 5.16 -13.67 18.72
CA VAL A 279 5.04 -14.99 18.09
C VAL A 279 4.30 -14.77 16.77
N SER A 280 5.05 -14.85 15.69
CA SER A 280 4.58 -14.53 14.36
C SER A 280 4.63 -15.76 13.46
N ALA A 281 3.67 -15.84 12.55
CA ALA A 281 3.61 -16.82 11.49
C ALA A 281 3.31 -16.07 10.19
N ASP A 282 4.04 -16.39 9.14
CA ASP A 282 3.86 -15.81 7.81
C ASP A 282 3.03 -16.79 6.95
N LEU A 283 1.73 -16.56 6.86
CA LEU A 283 0.88 -17.36 6.00
C LEU A 283 1.03 -16.90 4.55
N THR A 284 1.04 -17.84 3.62
CA THR A 284 1.18 -17.52 2.20
C THR A 284 0.21 -18.36 1.39
N LEU A 285 -0.45 -17.70 0.45
CA LEU A 285 -1.29 -18.37 -0.55
C LEU A 285 -0.64 -18.30 -1.92
N THR A 286 -0.67 -19.41 -2.63
CA THR A 286 -0.47 -19.46 -4.09
C THR A 286 -1.61 -20.23 -4.70
N SER A 287 -2.14 -19.77 -5.83
CA SER A 287 -3.18 -20.49 -6.57
C SER A 287 -2.82 -20.68 -8.03
N GLN A 288 -3.36 -21.74 -8.60
CA GLN A 288 -3.22 -22.07 -10.02
C GLN A 288 -4.51 -22.72 -10.51
N THR A 289 -4.77 -22.59 -11.80
CA THR A 289 -5.87 -23.30 -12.47
C THR A 289 -5.35 -24.46 -13.30
N SER A 290 -6.21 -25.43 -13.57
CA SER A 290 -5.90 -26.54 -14.48
C SER A 290 -5.64 -26.08 -15.92
N ALA A 291 -6.14 -24.90 -16.31
CA ALA A 291 -5.84 -24.24 -17.59
C ALA A 291 -6.03 -22.73 -17.48
N ALA A 292 -5.27 -21.96 -18.28
CA ALA A 292 -5.36 -20.50 -18.33
C ALA A 292 -6.56 -20.00 -19.17
N GLN A 293 -7.04 -20.82 -20.10
CA GLN A 293 -8.22 -20.57 -20.92
C GLN A 293 -9.24 -21.67 -20.67
N ILE A 294 -10.49 -21.27 -20.39
CA ILE A 294 -11.58 -22.18 -20.06
C ILE A 294 -12.75 -21.90 -20.98
N VAL A 295 -13.32 -22.96 -21.56
CA VAL A 295 -14.51 -22.83 -22.39
C VAL A 295 -15.72 -22.57 -21.50
N ALA A 296 -16.57 -21.62 -21.89
CA ALA A 296 -17.80 -21.40 -21.14
C ALA A 296 -18.65 -22.69 -21.09
N GLY A 297 -19.19 -23.01 -19.92
CA GLY A 297 -19.90 -24.28 -19.66
C GLY A 297 -19.02 -25.42 -19.14
N ASP A 298 -17.69 -25.36 -19.33
CA ASP A 298 -16.80 -26.44 -18.90
C ASP A 298 -16.47 -26.38 -17.40
N SER A 299 -16.11 -27.55 -16.86
CA SER A 299 -15.57 -27.69 -15.51
C SER A 299 -14.05 -27.57 -15.50
N PHE A 300 -13.50 -27.01 -14.44
CA PHE A 300 -12.06 -26.84 -14.24
C PHE A 300 -11.72 -26.85 -12.75
N THR A 301 -10.43 -26.84 -12.42
CA THR A 301 -9.96 -26.98 -11.04
C THR A 301 -9.10 -25.79 -10.63
N TYR A 302 -9.38 -25.24 -9.44
CA TYR A 302 -8.43 -24.40 -8.71
C TYR A 302 -7.63 -25.25 -7.72
N THR A 303 -6.31 -25.07 -7.72
CA THR A 303 -5.41 -25.67 -6.72
C THR A 303 -4.76 -24.54 -5.94
N VAL A 304 -5.07 -24.43 -4.65
CA VAL A 304 -4.52 -23.43 -3.74
C VAL A 304 -3.55 -24.11 -2.78
N ARG A 305 -2.35 -23.55 -2.60
CA ARG A 305 -1.38 -23.99 -1.59
C ARG A 305 -1.30 -22.93 -0.50
N LEU A 306 -1.69 -23.33 0.70
CA LEU A 306 -1.59 -22.55 1.92
C LEU A 306 -0.35 -23.02 2.69
N THR A 307 0.63 -22.13 2.88
CA THR A 307 1.88 -22.46 3.58
C THR A 307 2.09 -21.53 4.76
N ASN A 308 2.57 -22.07 5.88
CA ASN A 308 3.14 -21.25 6.95
C ASN A 308 4.66 -21.19 6.77
N ALA A 309 5.18 -20.03 6.39
CA ALA A 309 6.60 -19.76 6.17
C ALA A 309 7.35 -19.37 7.47
N GLY A 310 6.66 -19.40 8.62
CA GLY A 310 7.27 -19.32 9.93
C GLY A 310 7.36 -17.90 10.51
N PRO A 311 8.15 -17.70 11.58
CA PRO A 311 8.97 -18.71 12.28
C PRO A 311 8.20 -19.57 13.31
N ASN A 312 6.89 -19.40 13.48
CA ASN A 312 6.09 -20.16 14.45
C ASN A 312 4.82 -20.75 13.84
N ASP A 313 4.14 -21.61 14.58
CA ASP A 313 2.82 -22.14 14.24
C ASP A 313 1.76 -21.04 14.08
N ALA A 314 0.98 -21.11 13.00
CA ALA A 314 -0.25 -20.34 12.86
C ALA A 314 -1.41 -21.07 13.56
N LYS A 315 -2.15 -20.37 14.43
CA LYS A 315 -3.31 -20.92 15.15
C LYS A 315 -4.62 -20.38 14.57
N ASP A 316 -5.69 -21.16 14.73
CA ASP A 316 -7.05 -20.81 14.26
C ASP A 316 -7.07 -20.30 12.81
N VAL A 317 -6.42 -21.04 11.92
CA VAL A 317 -6.26 -20.66 10.52
C VAL A 317 -7.59 -20.85 9.80
N VAL A 318 -8.07 -19.78 9.16
CA VAL A 318 -9.33 -19.73 8.42
C VAL A 318 -9.04 -19.39 6.97
N PHE A 319 -9.26 -20.34 6.08
CA PHE A 319 -9.22 -20.14 4.64
C PHE A 319 -10.63 -19.87 4.11
N SER A 320 -10.75 -18.89 3.21
CA SER A 320 -11.99 -18.52 2.55
C SER A 320 -11.73 -18.13 1.10
N ASP A 321 -12.51 -18.68 0.18
CA ASP A 321 -12.47 -18.37 -1.25
C ASP A 321 -13.88 -18.21 -1.79
N LEU A 322 -14.19 -17.03 -2.32
CA LEU A 322 -15.50 -16.74 -2.90
C LEU A 322 -15.44 -16.95 -4.41
N ALA A 323 -16.38 -17.73 -4.97
CA ALA A 323 -16.41 -17.97 -6.40
C ALA A 323 -16.55 -16.64 -7.17
N PRO A 324 -15.70 -16.39 -8.19
CA PRO A 324 -15.84 -15.23 -9.06
C PRO A 324 -17.21 -15.20 -9.74
N ALA A 325 -17.71 -14.01 -10.08
CA ALA A 325 -18.95 -13.91 -10.83
C ALA A 325 -18.86 -14.70 -12.16
N GLY A 326 -19.85 -15.56 -12.41
CA GLY A 326 -19.84 -16.47 -13.56
C GLY A 326 -19.16 -17.82 -13.32
N VAL A 327 -18.56 -18.05 -12.14
CA VAL A 327 -18.01 -19.34 -11.72
C VAL A 327 -18.86 -19.91 -10.57
N THR A 328 -19.08 -21.22 -10.57
CA THR A 328 -19.73 -21.94 -9.46
C THR A 328 -18.79 -23.01 -8.91
N PHE A 329 -18.56 -23.01 -7.60
CA PHE A 329 -17.82 -24.08 -6.94
C PHE A 329 -18.75 -25.28 -6.67
N SER A 330 -18.31 -26.48 -7.04
CA SER A 330 -19.08 -27.72 -6.94
C SER A 330 -18.61 -28.61 -5.79
N SER A 331 -17.30 -28.65 -5.51
CA SER A 331 -16.73 -29.37 -4.38
C SER A 331 -15.41 -28.77 -3.96
N CYS A 332 -15.02 -29.02 -2.71
CA CYS A 332 -13.72 -28.65 -2.18
C CYS A 332 -13.14 -29.84 -1.40
N SER A 333 -11.84 -30.04 -1.52
CA SER A 333 -11.07 -31.03 -0.75
C SER A 333 -9.75 -30.43 -0.31
N SER A 334 -9.15 -30.99 0.75
CA SER A 334 -7.89 -30.50 1.31
C SER A 334 -7.04 -31.67 1.80
N THR A 335 -5.71 -31.50 1.78
CA THR A 335 -4.77 -32.47 2.38
C THR A 335 -4.78 -32.45 3.91
N ALA A 336 -5.34 -31.40 4.53
CA ALA A 336 -5.53 -31.29 5.98
C ALA A 336 -6.83 -30.53 6.30
N GLY A 337 -7.55 -30.97 7.33
CA GLY A 337 -8.86 -30.44 7.68
C GLY A 337 -9.95 -30.75 6.64
N ALA A 338 -11.20 -30.40 6.96
CA ALA A 338 -12.33 -30.58 6.06
C ALA A 338 -12.60 -29.28 5.31
N CYS A 339 -12.47 -29.30 3.98
CA CYS A 339 -12.91 -28.18 3.15
C CYS A 339 -14.36 -28.39 2.71
N THR A 340 -15.15 -27.32 2.71
CA THR A 340 -16.56 -27.36 2.33
C THR A 340 -16.91 -26.23 1.38
N VAL A 341 -17.92 -26.45 0.54
CA VAL A 341 -18.52 -25.42 -0.31
C VAL A 341 -19.89 -25.04 0.26
N SER A 342 -20.08 -23.78 0.60
CA SER A 342 -21.34 -23.24 1.13
C SER A 342 -21.50 -21.78 0.78
N GLY A 343 -22.73 -21.32 0.52
CA GLY A 343 -23.00 -19.90 0.25
C GLY A 343 -22.29 -19.33 -0.99
N GLY A 344 -21.88 -20.18 -1.94
CA GLY A 344 -21.14 -19.77 -3.13
C GLY A 344 -19.62 -19.63 -2.94
N GLY A 345 -19.08 -20.01 -1.78
CA GLY A 345 -17.64 -20.01 -1.52
C GLY A 345 -17.14 -21.35 -0.95
N ALA A 346 -15.82 -21.55 -1.01
CA ALA A 346 -15.12 -22.63 -0.35
C ALA A 346 -14.51 -22.11 0.97
N SER A 347 -14.56 -22.93 2.02
CA SER A 347 -13.95 -22.61 3.31
C SER A 347 -13.33 -23.83 3.97
N LEU A 348 -12.28 -23.57 4.76
CA LEU A 348 -11.53 -24.57 5.52
C LEU A 348 -11.03 -23.90 6.80
N ASN A 349 -11.21 -24.59 7.93
CA ASN A 349 -10.65 -24.17 9.22
C ASN A 349 -9.63 -25.20 9.71
N LEU A 350 -8.49 -24.73 10.20
CA LEU A 350 -7.45 -25.54 10.82
C LEU A 350 -7.14 -24.98 12.21
N ALA A 351 -7.15 -25.83 13.22
CA ALA A 351 -6.76 -25.40 14.58
C ALA A 351 -5.29 -24.95 14.65
N THR A 352 -4.42 -25.55 13.83
CA THR A 352 -3.00 -25.19 13.75
C THR A 352 -2.46 -25.54 12.38
N LEU A 353 -1.64 -24.64 11.82
CA LEU A 353 -0.73 -24.92 10.71
C LEU A 353 0.71 -24.75 11.23
N VAL A 354 1.43 -25.87 11.33
CA VAL A 354 2.78 -25.90 11.89
C VAL A 354 3.75 -25.11 11.01
N ASP A 355 4.79 -24.52 11.60
CA ASP A 355 5.90 -23.90 10.87
C ASP A 355 6.43 -24.81 9.73
N GLY A 356 6.57 -24.25 8.54
CA GLY A 356 7.01 -24.94 7.32
C GLY A 356 5.99 -25.87 6.67
N ALA A 357 4.79 -26.05 7.25
CA ALA A 357 3.78 -26.94 6.69
C ALA A 357 3.01 -26.28 5.53
N THR A 358 2.68 -27.10 4.51
CA THR A 358 1.83 -26.70 3.38
C THR A 358 0.58 -27.57 3.31
N VAL A 359 -0.58 -26.94 3.17
CA VAL A 359 -1.87 -27.57 2.90
C VAL A 359 -2.28 -27.28 1.46
N THR A 360 -2.64 -28.31 0.71
CA THR A 360 -3.14 -28.17 -0.66
C THR A 360 -4.64 -28.32 -0.67
N ILE A 361 -5.33 -27.31 -1.20
CA ILE A 361 -6.78 -27.20 -1.30
C ILE A 361 -7.14 -27.29 -2.78
N THR A 362 -8.03 -28.22 -3.12
CA THR A 362 -8.49 -28.46 -4.49
C THR A 362 -9.98 -28.16 -4.57
N ILE A 363 -10.33 -27.16 -5.38
CA ILE A 363 -11.71 -26.69 -5.58
C ILE A 363 -12.12 -27.00 -7.01
N GLN A 364 -13.19 -27.78 -7.17
CA GLN A 364 -13.80 -28.03 -8.47
C GLN A 364 -14.79 -26.94 -8.81
N ALA A 365 -14.67 -26.37 -10.00
CA ALA A 365 -15.44 -25.23 -10.45
C ALA A 365 -16.06 -25.48 -11.84
N THR A 366 -17.16 -24.78 -12.14
CA THR A 366 -17.78 -24.74 -13.46
C THR A 366 -17.93 -23.31 -13.90
N LEU A 367 -17.52 -23.01 -15.14
CA LEU A 367 -17.71 -21.71 -15.76
C LEU A 367 -19.10 -21.63 -16.39
N SER A 368 -19.87 -20.59 -16.11
CA SER A 368 -21.20 -20.39 -16.70
C SER A 368 -21.11 -20.24 -18.22
N ALA A 369 -21.99 -20.91 -18.95
CA ALA A 369 -22.14 -20.77 -20.40
C ALA A 369 -22.54 -19.34 -20.84
N SER A 370 -22.95 -18.48 -19.92
CA SER A 370 -23.38 -17.11 -20.21
C SER A 370 -22.23 -16.08 -20.18
N VAL A 371 -21.00 -16.47 -19.82
CA VAL A 371 -19.90 -15.51 -19.73
C VAL A 371 -19.39 -15.18 -21.14
N ALA A 372 -19.16 -13.90 -21.41
CA ALA A 372 -18.73 -13.43 -22.72
C ALA A 372 -17.28 -13.85 -23.04
N ASP A 373 -17.01 -14.03 -24.34
CA ASP A 373 -15.70 -14.40 -24.85
C ASP A 373 -14.63 -13.37 -24.47
N GLY A 374 -13.42 -13.82 -24.17
CA GLY A 374 -12.31 -12.96 -23.77
C GLY A 374 -12.43 -12.33 -22.38
N THR A 375 -13.51 -12.61 -21.62
CA THR A 375 -13.64 -12.13 -20.24
C THR A 375 -12.53 -12.71 -19.37
N SER A 376 -11.81 -11.86 -18.64
CA SER A 376 -10.83 -12.27 -17.64
C SER A 376 -11.49 -12.34 -16.26
N LEU A 377 -11.50 -13.52 -15.65
CA LEU A 377 -12.05 -13.75 -14.31
C LEU A 377 -10.90 -14.04 -13.34
N ALA A 378 -10.80 -13.25 -12.27
CA ALA A 378 -9.79 -13.42 -11.23
C ALA A 378 -10.40 -14.11 -10.00
N ASN A 379 -9.74 -15.16 -9.51
CA ASN A 379 -10.03 -15.80 -8.23
C ASN A 379 -9.10 -15.24 -7.16
N THR A 380 -9.62 -14.90 -5.99
CA THR A 380 -8.83 -14.26 -4.92
C THR A 380 -9.13 -14.93 -3.59
N PRO A 381 -8.49 -16.07 -3.30
CA PRO A 381 -8.61 -16.70 -2.00
C PRO A 381 -7.95 -15.83 -0.92
N SER A 382 -8.38 -16.04 0.32
CA SER A 382 -7.86 -15.36 1.50
C SER A 382 -7.65 -16.33 2.64
N VAL A 383 -6.67 -16.03 3.48
CA VAL A 383 -6.41 -16.74 4.73
C VAL A 383 -6.21 -15.77 5.88
N THR A 384 -6.70 -16.13 7.06
CA THR A 384 -6.44 -15.42 8.31
C THR A 384 -6.02 -16.41 9.39
N SER A 385 -5.40 -15.91 10.46
CA SER A 385 -5.07 -16.70 11.64
C SER A 385 -5.14 -15.82 12.89
N SER A 386 -5.18 -16.44 14.07
CA SER A 386 -5.06 -15.71 15.35
C SER A 386 -3.60 -15.39 15.71
N THR A 387 -2.63 -16.05 15.06
CA THR A 387 -1.21 -15.69 15.14
C THR A 387 -0.94 -14.42 14.31
N PHE A 388 -0.12 -13.52 14.85
CA PHE A 388 0.27 -12.29 14.13
C PHE A 388 1.06 -12.64 12.86
N ASP A 389 0.65 -12.03 11.75
CA ASP A 389 1.32 -12.17 10.47
C ASP A 389 2.00 -10.83 10.10
N PRO A 390 3.35 -10.80 9.97
CA PRO A 390 4.09 -9.59 9.66
C PRO A 390 3.90 -9.11 8.22
N ASN A 391 3.40 -9.97 7.33
CA ASN A 391 3.24 -9.69 5.91
C ASN A 391 1.84 -10.06 5.41
N THR A 392 0.79 -9.39 5.88
CA THR A 392 -0.58 -9.70 5.44
C THR A 392 -0.87 -9.54 3.92
N SER A 393 0.07 -9.02 3.13
CA SER A 393 -0.06 -8.85 1.68
C SER A 393 -0.01 -10.15 0.87
N ASN A 394 0.54 -11.23 1.44
CA ASN A 394 0.60 -12.57 0.82
C ASN A 394 -0.53 -13.51 1.30
N ASN A 395 -1.38 -13.02 2.21
CA ASN A 395 -2.56 -13.71 2.73
C ASN A 395 -3.80 -13.58 1.84
N SER A 396 -3.73 -12.72 0.85
CA SER A 396 -4.78 -12.49 -0.15
C SER A 396 -4.21 -11.71 -1.35
N GLY A 397 -5.02 -11.46 -2.38
CA GLY A 397 -4.62 -10.60 -3.50
C GLY A 397 -3.61 -11.22 -4.45
N ALA A 398 -2.83 -10.38 -5.15
CA ALA A 398 -2.04 -10.76 -6.33
C ALA A 398 -1.07 -11.94 -6.13
N ALA A 399 -0.55 -12.16 -4.91
CA ALA A 399 0.32 -13.30 -4.61
C ALA A 399 -0.42 -14.64 -4.62
N GLY A 400 -1.71 -14.63 -4.23
CA GLY A 400 -2.59 -15.80 -4.18
C GLY A 400 -3.64 -15.84 -5.29
N SER A 401 -3.75 -14.81 -6.13
CA SER A 401 -4.74 -14.73 -7.20
C SER A 401 -4.29 -15.48 -8.46
N THR A 402 -5.25 -16.12 -9.11
CA THR A 402 -5.09 -16.67 -10.47
C THR A 402 -6.22 -16.15 -11.34
N SER A 403 -5.95 -15.94 -12.62
CA SER A 403 -6.97 -15.57 -13.58
C SER A 403 -7.16 -16.65 -14.65
N ILE A 404 -8.39 -16.73 -15.14
CA ILE A 404 -8.73 -17.46 -16.35
C ILE A 404 -9.27 -16.49 -17.39
N THR A 405 -9.04 -16.81 -18.66
CA THR A 405 -9.74 -16.15 -19.77
C THR A 405 -10.80 -17.08 -20.33
N VAL A 406 -11.99 -16.53 -20.56
CA VAL A 406 -13.09 -17.28 -21.16
C VAL A 406 -12.88 -17.43 -22.66
N GLU A 407 -13.11 -18.63 -23.18
CA GLU A 407 -13.06 -18.94 -24.61
C GLU A 407 -14.42 -19.49 -25.06
N ASN A 408 -15.15 -18.78 -25.92
CA ASN A 408 -16.38 -19.29 -26.51
C ASN A 408 -16.10 -19.94 -27.87
N LYS A 409 -16.31 -21.26 -27.94
CA LYS A 409 -16.10 -22.03 -29.16
C LYS A 409 -17.30 -21.93 -30.11
N SER A 410 -17.11 -21.39 -31.30
CA SER A 410 -18.08 -21.47 -32.41
C SER A 410 -17.48 -22.29 -33.55
N ASP A 411 -18.22 -23.22 -34.14
CA ASP A 411 -17.72 -24.09 -35.23
C ASP A 411 -18.45 -23.69 -36.52
N LEU A 412 -17.76 -23.00 -37.43
CA LEU A 412 -18.34 -22.52 -38.68
C LEU A 412 -17.99 -23.46 -39.82
N THR A 413 -18.99 -24.20 -40.30
CA THR A 413 -18.86 -25.01 -41.51
C THR A 413 -19.38 -24.28 -42.73
N VAL A 414 -18.78 -24.54 -43.88
CA VAL A 414 -19.26 -24.10 -45.18
C VAL A 414 -19.47 -25.30 -46.10
N THR A 415 -20.54 -25.26 -46.89
CA THR A 415 -20.77 -26.18 -48.00
C THR A 415 -21.01 -25.39 -49.26
N THR A 416 -20.53 -25.90 -50.40
CA THR A 416 -20.73 -25.28 -51.71
C THR A 416 -21.23 -26.32 -52.70
N ALA A 417 -22.19 -25.94 -53.54
CA ALA A 417 -22.77 -26.79 -54.57
C ALA A 417 -22.87 -26.01 -55.88
N SER A 418 -22.58 -26.68 -57.00
CA SER A 418 -22.79 -26.15 -58.33
C SER A 418 -24.15 -26.59 -58.87
N SER A 419 -24.83 -25.73 -59.63
CA SER A 419 -26.13 -26.06 -60.23
C SER A 419 -26.06 -27.16 -61.29
N LEU A 420 -24.86 -27.47 -61.78
CA LEU A 420 -24.58 -28.49 -62.79
C LEU A 420 -23.26 -29.20 -62.44
N ASP A 421 -23.16 -30.50 -62.75
CA ASP A 421 -21.89 -31.25 -62.69
C ASP A 421 -21.03 -30.99 -63.93
N VAL A 422 -21.67 -30.56 -65.02
CA VAL A 422 -21.10 -30.38 -66.34
C VAL A 422 -21.68 -29.11 -66.96
N VAL A 423 -20.82 -28.21 -67.42
CA VAL A 423 -21.21 -26.97 -68.12
C VAL A 423 -20.50 -26.85 -69.45
N ASN A 424 -21.17 -26.34 -70.48
CA ASN A 424 -20.54 -26.05 -71.76
C ASN A 424 -19.70 -24.78 -71.67
N PHE A 425 -18.62 -24.69 -72.46
CA PHE A 425 -17.90 -23.43 -72.64
C PHE A 425 -18.85 -22.31 -73.09
N GLY A 426 -18.76 -21.14 -72.44
CA GLY A 426 -19.68 -20.03 -72.65
C GLY A 426 -21.03 -20.17 -71.93
N GLY A 427 -21.27 -21.30 -71.25
CA GLY A 427 -22.46 -21.55 -70.42
C GLY A 427 -22.38 -20.89 -69.04
N THR A 428 -23.52 -20.88 -68.35
CA THR A 428 -23.67 -20.31 -67.01
C THR A 428 -23.77 -21.39 -65.94
N LEU A 429 -23.27 -21.09 -64.75
CA LEU A 429 -23.29 -21.96 -63.58
C LEU A 429 -23.69 -21.12 -62.38
N ALA A 430 -24.60 -21.62 -61.54
CA ALA A 430 -24.88 -21.01 -60.24
C ALA A 430 -24.17 -21.80 -59.14
N TYR A 431 -23.48 -21.10 -58.25
CA TYR A 431 -22.94 -21.66 -57.02
C TYR A 431 -23.87 -21.29 -55.87
N THR A 432 -24.27 -22.29 -55.08
CA THR A 432 -24.99 -22.10 -53.81
C THR A 432 -24.03 -22.41 -52.67
N VAL A 433 -23.87 -21.47 -51.75
CA VAL A 433 -22.98 -21.57 -50.60
C VAL A 433 -23.80 -21.44 -49.33
N THR A 434 -23.71 -22.44 -48.46
CA THR A 434 -24.39 -22.45 -47.15
C THR A 434 -23.36 -22.46 -46.04
N VAL A 435 -23.47 -21.49 -45.14
CA VAL A 435 -22.68 -21.37 -43.92
C VAL A 435 -23.56 -21.76 -42.74
N THR A 436 -23.03 -22.58 -41.83
CA THR A 436 -23.74 -23.03 -40.63
C THR A 436 -22.82 -22.91 -39.41
N ASN A 437 -23.35 -22.43 -38.29
CA ASN A 437 -22.66 -22.52 -37.00
C ASN A 437 -23.06 -23.81 -36.28
N LEU A 438 -22.20 -24.82 -36.29
CA LEU A 438 -22.34 -26.09 -35.57
C LEU A 438 -21.91 -25.99 -34.10
N GLY A 439 -21.28 -24.88 -33.72
CA GLY A 439 -20.77 -24.67 -32.37
C GLY A 439 -21.87 -24.39 -31.36
N PRO A 440 -21.61 -24.64 -30.07
CA PRO A 440 -22.58 -24.36 -28.99
C PRO A 440 -22.79 -22.87 -28.72
N PHE A 441 -21.87 -22.00 -29.17
CA PHE A 441 -21.93 -20.55 -28.96
C PHE A 441 -22.17 -19.78 -30.25
N GLU A 442 -22.69 -18.55 -30.12
CA GLU A 442 -22.87 -17.62 -31.25
C GLU A 442 -21.51 -17.26 -31.88
N ALA A 443 -21.43 -17.35 -33.21
CA ALA A 443 -20.31 -16.83 -33.98
C ALA A 443 -20.56 -15.36 -34.32
N SER A 444 -19.63 -14.48 -33.99
CA SER A 444 -19.72 -13.04 -34.25
C SER A 444 -19.03 -12.67 -35.56
N ALA A 445 -19.47 -11.57 -36.19
CA ALA A 445 -18.85 -11.00 -37.40
C ALA A 445 -18.54 -12.04 -38.52
N VAL A 446 -19.46 -12.98 -38.74
CA VAL A 446 -19.28 -14.08 -39.70
C VAL A 446 -19.17 -13.53 -41.11
N THR A 447 -18.08 -13.88 -41.80
CA THR A 447 -17.75 -13.38 -43.13
C THR A 447 -17.41 -14.54 -44.07
N LEU A 448 -18.07 -14.57 -45.22
CA LEU A 448 -17.80 -15.47 -46.34
C LEU A 448 -16.98 -14.76 -47.41
N VAL A 449 -15.95 -15.43 -47.90
CA VAL A 449 -15.10 -15.02 -49.02
C VAL A 449 -15.14 -16.13 -50.08
N ASP A 450 -15.62 -15.81 -51.28
CA ASP A 450 -15.71 -16.75 -52.40
C ASP A 450 -15.18 -16.09 -53.69
N PRO A 451 -13.93 -16.39 -54.08
CA PRO A 451 -13.35 -15.88 -55.33
C PRO A 451 -14.05 -16.48 -56.54
N VAL A 452 -14.49 -15.62 -57.48
CA VAL A 452 -14.99 -16.07 -58.78
C VAL A 452 -13.86 -16.84 -59.47
N PRO A 453 -14.08 -18.10 -59.90
CA PRO A 453 -13.01 -18.89 -60.50
C PRO A 453 -12.41 -18.17 -61.71
N ALA A 454 -11.09 -18.25 -61.89
CA ALA A 454 -10.36 -17.47 -62.89
C ALA A 454 -10.84 -17.67 -64.34
N GLN A 455 -11.50 -18.80 -64.63
CA GLN A 455 -12.04 -19.12 -65.95
C GLN A 455 -13.48 -18.65 -66.17
N ALA A 456 -14.06 -17.95 -65.19
CA ALA A 456 -15.41 -17.43 -65.24
C ALA A 456 -15.48 -15.94 -64.93
N ILE A 457 -16.60 -15.35 -65.31
CA ILE A 457 -16.98 -13.97 -64.99
C ILE A 457 -18.27 -13.95 -64.19
N PHE A 458 -18.38 -13.03 -63.25
CA PHE A 458 -19.57 -12.83 -62.42
C PHE A 458 -20.73 -12.28 -63.26
N LEU A 459 -21.96 -12.76 -63.02
CA LEU A 459 -23.17 -12.25 -63.67
C LEU A 459 -24.15 -11.62 -62.67
N SER A 460 -24.51 -12.37 -61.63
CA SER A 460 -25.53 -11.95 -60.67
C SER A 460 -25.38 -12.66 -59.34
N MET A 461 -25.99 -12.10 -58.30
CA MET A 461 -26.04 -12.69 -56.96
C MET A 461 -27.44 -12.60 -56.37
N ASN A 462 -27.80 -13.63 -55.60
CA ASN A 462 -28.84 -13.60 -54.60
C ASN A 462 -28.15 -13.71 -53.22
N SER A 463 -28.19 -12.62 -52.45
CA SER A 463 -27.52 -12.56 -51.15
C SER A 463 -28.27 -13.28 -50.02
N GLY A 464 -29.48 -13.79 -50.26
CA GLY A 464 -30.25 -14.47 -49.21
C GLY A 464 -30.52 -13.59 -47.97
N GLY A 465 -30.47 -12.26 -48.11
CA GLY A 465 -30.59 -11.30 -47.01
C GLY A 465 -29.26 -10.84 -46.39
N ALA A 466 -28.13 -11.42 -46.79
CA ALA A 466 -26.80 -10.99 -46.34
C ALA A 466 -26.36 -9.67 -47.02
N SER A 467 -25.44 -8.97 -46.36
CA SER A 467 -24.76 -7.80 -46.92
C SER A 467 -23.54 -8.25 -47.72
N CYS A 468 -23.61 -8.18 -49.05
CA CYS A 468 -22.57 -8.71 -49.93
C CYS A 468 -21.96 -7.63 -50.83
N THR A 469 -20.64 -7.68 -50.98
CA THR A 469 -19.88 -6.96 -52.02
C THR A 469 -19.56 -7.93 -53.15
N THR A 470 -19.82 -7.52 -54.38
CA THR A 470 -19.66 -8.38 -55.57
C THR A 470 -18.82 -7.69 -56.65
N PRO A 471 -18.17 -8.45 -57.54
CA PRO A 471 -17.56 -7.89 -58.74
C PRO A 471 -18.62 -7.23 -59.63
N ALA A 472 -18.20 -6.27 -60.45
CA ALA A 472 -19.08 -5.75 -61.51
C ALA A 472 -19.48 -6.88 -62.48
N PRO A 473 -20.69 -6.84 -63.06
CA PRO A 473 -21.10 -7.82 -64.06
C PRO A 473 -20.07 -7.95 -65.19
N ALA A 474 -19.83 -9.18 -65.63
CA ALA A 474 -18.83 -9.56 -66.62
C ALA A 474 -17.35 -9.37 -66.22
N MET A 475 -17.05 -9.14 -64.93
CA MET A 475 -15.69 -9.11 -64.38
C MET A 475 -15.40 -10.34 -63.53
N GLY A 476 -14.11 -10.68 -63.37
CA GLY A 476 -13.64 -11.54 -62.28
C GLY A 476 -13.55 -10.76 -60.97
N GLY A 477 -13.22 -11.43 -59.87
CA GLY A 477 -13.05 -10.80 -58.56
C GLY A 477 -13.52 -11.73 -57.44
N THR A 478 -13.88 -11.16 -56.31
CA THR A 478 -14.28 -11.91 -55.12
C THR A 478 -15.66 -11.48 -54.65
N VAL A 479 -16.49 -12.45 -54.31
CA VAL A 479 -17.74 -12.24 -53.60
C VAL A 479 -17.44 -12.29 -52.11
N THR A 480 -17.80 -11.24 -51.39
CA THR A 480 -17.62 -11.14 -49.93
C THR A 480 -18.95 -10.84 -49.28
N CYS A 481 -19.41 -11.69 -48.36
CA CYS A 481 -20.68 -11.52 -47.65
C CYS A 481 -20.47 -11.49 -46.15
N SER A 482 -21.12 -10.54 -45.47
CA SER A 482 -21.22 -10.51 -44.01
C SER A 482 -22.60 -10.96 -43.57
N PHE A 483 -22.63 -11.86 -42.58
CA PHE A 483 -23.84 -12.39 -41.96
C PHE A 483 -24.11 -11.82 -40.57
N GLY A 484 -23.26 -10.92 -40.06
CA GLY A 484 -23.38 -10.40 -38.69
C GLY A 484 -23.05 -11.49 -37.66
N SER A 485 -23.91 -11.68 -36.67
CA SER A 485 -23.80 -12.79 -35.73
C SER A 485 -24.68 -13.97 -36.11
N MET A 486 -24.23 -15.19 -35.80
CA MET A 486 -24.88 -16.44 -36.15
C MET A 486 -25.01 -17.31 -34.89
N ALA A 487 -26.23 -17.42 -34.37
CA ALA A 487 -26.54 -18.24 -33.21
C ALA A 487 -26.19 -19.73 -33.46
N SER A 488 -26.05 -20.51 -32.39
CA SER A 488 -25.84 -21.96 -32.48
C SER A 488 -26.94 -22.62 -33.32
N GLY A 489 -26.54 -23.45 -34.29
CA GLY A 489 -27.41 -24.14 -35.23
C GLY A 489 -27.98 -23.27 -36.36
N ALA A 490 -27.76 -21.95 -36.35
CA ALA A 490 -28.24 -21.08 -37.42
C ALA A 490 -27.46 -21.32 -38.72
N SER A 491 -28.14 -21.10 -39.85
CA SER A 491 -27.56 -21.23 -41.20
C SER A 491 -27.96 -20.07 -42.09
N ALA A 492 -27.04 -19.64 -42.95
CA ALA A 492 -27.28 -18.64 -43.98
C ALA A 492 -26.85 -19.18 -45.34
N THR A 493 -27.60 -18.86 -46.39
CA THR A 493 -27.32 -19.34 -47.75
C THR A 493 -27.29 -18.18 -48.73
N VAL A 494 -26.26 -18.16 -49.58
CA VAL A 494 -26.14 -17.22 -50.69
C VAL A 494 -25.98 -18.00 -51.99
N SER A 495 -26.31 -17.37 -53.12
CA SER A 495 -26.00 -17.95 -54.42
C SER A 495 -25.55 -16.90 -55.41
N PHE A 496 -24.62 -17.25 -56.30
CA PHE A 496 -24.19 -16.36 -57.37
C PHE A 496 -23.98 -17.12 -58.68
N THR A 497 -24.28 -16.44 -59.79
CA THR A 497 -24.19 -16.99 -61.13
C THR A 497 -22.94 -16.48 -61.82
N VAL A 498 -22.19 -17.39 -62.43
CA VAL A 498 -21.02 -17.09 -63.24
C VAL A 498 -21.20 -17.62 -64.67
N ARG A 499 -20.42 -17.09 -65.61
CA ARG A 499 -20.31 -17.62 -66.97
C ARG A 499 -18.88 -18.05 -67.25
N VAL A 500 -18.70 -19.24 -67.82
CA VAL A 500 -17.38 -19.71 -68.25
C VAL A 500 -16.92 -18.90 -69.45
N SER A 501 -15.92 -18.04 -69.26
CA SER A 501 -15.39 -17.11 -70.27
C SER A 501 -14.07 -17.59 -70.87
N ILE A 502 -13.31 -18.42 -70.15
CA ILE A 502 -12.02 -18.97 -70.58
C ILE A 502 -12.10 -20.49 -70.57
N PRO A 503 -11.65 -21.21 -71.62
CA PRO A 503 -11.59 -22.67 -71.58
C PRO A 503 -10.55 -23.14 -70.54
N PRO A 504 -10.95 -23.91 -69.50
CA PRO A 504 -10.00 -24.35 -68.48
C PRO A 504 -9.11 -25.50 -68.98
N VAL A 505 -7.87 -25.54 -68.50
CA VAL A 505 -6.92 -26.65 -68.68
C VAL A 505 -6.38 -27.02 -67.29
N PRO A 506 -6.72 -28.20 -66.73
CA PRO A 506 -7.61 -29.25 -67.25
C PRO A 506 -9.07 -28.79 -67.39
N ALA A 507 -9.90 -29.54 -68.14
CA ALA A 507 -11.27 -29.19 -68.53
C ALA A 507 -12.30 -29.18 -67.37
N SER A 508 -12.02 -28.41 -66.32
CA SER A 508 -12.85 -28.27 -65.13
C SER A 508 -12.62 -26.92 -64.48
N ILE A 509 -13.68 -26.38 -63.88
CA ILE A 509 -13.64 -25.18 -63.05
C ILE A 509 -13.90 -25.58 -61.60
N THR A 510 -13.19 -24.96 -60.65
CA THR A 510 -13.37 -25.24 -59.21
C THR A 510 -13.72 -23.93 -58.52
N ASN A 511 -14.79 -23.95 -57.73
CA ASN A 511 -15.17 -22.86 -56.84
C ASN A 511 -14.78 -23.25 -55.42
N THR A 512 -14.21 -22.31 -54.66
CA THR A 512 -13.77 -22.54 -53.29
C THR A 512 -14.26 -21.40 -52.40
N ALA A 513 -15.21 -21.73 -51.54
CA ALA A 513 -15.75 -20.83 -50.53
C ALA A 513 -14.96 -20.97 -49.22
N VAL A 514 -14.74 -19.86 -48.52
CA VAL A 514 -14.11 -19.83 -47.20
C VAL A 514 -14.92 -18.96 -46.26
N VAL A 515 -15.26 -19.47 -45.07
CA VAL A 515 -15.93 -18.71 -44.00
C VAL A 515 -14.96 -18.42 -42.85
N SER A 516 -15.13 -17.30 -42.16
CA SER A 516 -14.35 -16.94 -40.97
C SER A 516 -15.17 -16.13 -39.97
N SER A 517 -14.75 -16.18 -38.71
CA SER A 517 -15.16 -15.29 -37.61
C SER A 517 -13.95 -15.02 -36.70
N PRO A 518 -14.02 -14.03 -35.80
CA PRO A 518 -12.99 -13.80 -34.77
C PRO A 518 -13.02 -14.84 -33.64
N ASN A 519 -14.12 -15.58 -33.48
CA ASN A 519 -14.29 -16.58 -32.43
C ASN A 519 -13.38 -17.79 -32.69
N PHE A 520 -12.98 -18.48 -31.63
CA PHE A 520 -12.22 -19.72 -31.77
C PHE A 520 -13.06 -20.82 -32.42
N ASP A 521 -12.54 -21.39 -33.50
CA ASP A 521 -13.13 -22.51 -34.22
C ASP A 521 -12.38 -23.81 -33.91
N PRO A 522 -13.01 -24.82 -33.28
CA PRO A 522 -12.37 -26.08 -32.96
C PRO A 522 -12.08 -26.96 -34.18
N ASN A 523 -12.67 -26.68 -35.34
CA ASN A 523 -12.50 -27.48 -36.55
C ASN A 523 -12.30 -26.61 -37.81
N PRO A 524 -11.22 -25.81 -37.88
CA PRO A 524 -11.00 -24.86 -38.98
C PRO A 524 -10.92 -25.50 -40.38
N ALA A 525 -10.81 -26.83 -40.47
CA ALA A 525 -10.77 -27.56 -41.72
C ALA A 525 -12.13 -27.61 -42.45
N ASN A 526 -13.26 -27.43 -41.74
CA ASN A 526 -14.60 -27.40 -42.36
C ASN A 526 -15.02 -25.98 -42.79
N ASN A 527 -14.18 -24.97 -42.52
CA ASN A 527 -14.41 -23.57 -42.88
C ASN A 527 -14.09 -23.28 -44.36
N SER A 528 -13.67 -24.28 -45.14
CA SER A 528 -13.51 -24.17 -46.57
C SER A 528 -14.13 -25.37 -47.29
N ALA A 529 -14.87 -25.08 -48.36
CA ALA A 529 -15.45 -26.10 -49.22
C ALA A 529 -15.20 -25.77 -50.69
N SER A 530 -14.95 -26.81 -51.47
CA SER A 530 -14.74 -26.69 -52.92
C SER A 530 -15.68 -27.59 -53.71
N VAL A 531 -16.19 -27.09 -54.82
CA VAL A 531 -16.95 -27.87 -55.80
C VAL A 531 -16.31 -27.76 -57.18
N LYS A 532 -16.16 -28.90 -57.84
CA LYS A 532 -15.55 -29.02 -59.17
C LYS A 532 -16.61 -29.35 -60.20
N THR A 533 -16.68 -28.54 -61.25
CA THR A 533 -17.60 -28.73 -62.39
C THR A 533 -16.78 -28.99 -63.64
N LEU A 534 -17.14 -30.01 -64.43
CA LEU A 534 -16.48 -30.30 -65.71
C LEU A 534 -16.92 -29.29 -66.76
N VAL A 535 -15.98 -28.88 -67.63
CA VAL A 535 -16.26 -27.97 -68.74
C VAL A 535 -16.13 -28.72 -70.06
N PHE A 536 -17.24 -28.91 -70.77
CA PHE A 536 -17.17 -29.43 -72.14
C PHE A 536 -16.87 -28.31 -73.13
N GLY A 537 -15.82 -28.53 -73.92
CA GLY A 537 -15.59 -27.72 -75.11
C GLY A 537 -16.55 -28.13 -76.21
N ASN A 538 -17.14 -27.15 -76.91
CA ASN A 538 -17.75 -27.40 -78.21
C ASN A 538 -16.63 -27.85 -79.15
N LYS A 539 -16.45 -29.16 -79.31
CA LYS A 539 -15.66 -29.73 -80.39
C LYS A 539 -16.41 -29.40 -81.68
N ARG A 540 -16.09 -28.27 -82.33
CA ARG A 540 -16.41 -28.14 -83.76
C ARG A 540 -15.58 -29.23 -84.45
N LEU A 541 -16.29 -30.26 -84.90
CA LEU A 541 -15.80 -31.32 -85.79
C LEU A 541 -15.15 -30.71 -87.03
#